data_AF-A0ABD3HYA2-F1
#
_entry.id   AF-A0ABD3HYA2-F1
#
_cell.length_a   1.000
_cell.length_b   1.000
_cell.length_c   1.000
_cell.angle_alpha   90.00
_cell.angle_beta   90.00
_cell.angle_gamma   90.00
#
_symmetry.space_group_name_H-M   'P 1'
#
loop_
_entity.id
_entity.type
_entity.pdbx_description
1 polymer ?
#
loop_
_entity_poly.entity_id
_entity_poly.type
_entity_poly.pdbx_seq_one_letter_code
_entity_poly.pdbx_strand_id
1 'polypeptide(L)'
;MGDSNSQDTTPPYRPPSFEEIRAQDMFNNCAVRTVMSGVMGGGMGVLMGALFGALEVPLQTDTMTTKQHFIYQARAMGSKSKSMMKAFAVMGAIFSGVECVVEKARAKHDVTNTTIAGCVTGGSLSARAGPQAACLGCAGFAAFSVAIEKLLDH
;
A
#
# COMPACT_ATOMS: atom_id res chain seq x y z
N MET A 1 -27.32 32.96 -32.78
CA MET A 1 -26.36 33.81 -32.05
C MET A 1 -26.29 33.32 -30.61
N GLY A 2 -25.10 32.93 -30.14
CA GLY A 2 -24.88 32.48 -28.77
C GLY A 2 -23.47 31.95 -28.57
N ASP A 3 -22.46 32.79 -28.85
CA ASP A 3 -21.05 32.48 -28.66
C ASP A 3 -20.53 33.02 -27.32
N SER A 4 -19.67 32.21 -26.68
CA SER A 4 -18.53 32.59 -25.84
C SER A 4 -18.78 33.33 -24.50
N ASN A 5 -18.93 32.58 -23.38
CA ASN A 5 -18.33 32.98 -22.10
C ASN A 5 -18.35 31.83 -21.04
N SER A 6 -17.59 30.75 -21.25
CA SER A 6 -17.19 29.91 -20.13
C SER A 6 -15.87 30.47 -19.61
N GLN A 7 -15.98 31.30 -18.57
CA GLN A 7 -14.85 31.75 -17.77
C GLN A 7 -14.10 30.51 -17.26
N ASP A 8 -12.93 30.25 -17.86
CA ASP A 8 -11.93 29.35 -17.33
C ASP A 8 -11.37 30.00 -16.06
N THR A 9 -12.06 29.79 -14.93
CA THR A 9 -11.59 30.17 -13.59
C THR A 9 -10.48 29.21 -13.18
N THR A 10 -9.34 29.26 -13.87
CA THR A 10 -8.11 28.69 -13.34
C THR A 10 -7.78 29.44 -12.03
N PRO A 11 -7.70 28.76 -10.87
CA PRO A 11 -7.32 29.41 -9.62
C PRO A 11 -5.95 30.09 -9.79
N PRO A 12 -5.66 31.18 -9.06
CA PRO A 12 -4.38 31.89 -9.18
C PRO A 12 -3.22 30.92 -8.96
N TYR A 13 -2.32 30.83 -9.94
CA TYR A 13 -1.14 29.98 -9.91
C TYR A 13 -0.21 30.43 -8.78
N ARG A 14 -0.34 29.82 -7.60
CA ARG A 14 0.64 29.94 -6.51
C ARG A 14 1.84 29.09 -6.92
N PRO A 15 3.03 29.66 -7.14
CA PRO A 15 4.19 28.84 -7.43
C PRO A 15 4.39 27.87 -6.25
N PRO A 16 4.44 26.55 -6.51
CA PRO A 16 4.68 25.58 -5.45
C PRO A 16 6.00 25.92 -4.76
N SER A 17 6.02 25.81 -3.43
CA SER A 17 7.25 25.95 -2.66
C SER A 17 8.28 24.88 -3.07
N PHE A 18 9.57 25.11 -2.80
CA PHE A 18 10.63 24.15 -3.18
C PHE A 18 10.40 22.73 -2.59
N GLU A 19 9.71 22.61 -1.46
CA GLU A 19 9.30 21.32 -0.90
C GLU A 19 8.19 20.64 -1.70
N GLU A 20 7.18 21.39 -2.15
CA GLU A 20 6.09 20.87 -2.99
C GLU A 20 6.59 20.44 -4.37
N ILE A 21 7.54 21.17 -4.95
CA ILE A 21 8.18 20.79 -6.23
C ILE A 21 8.90 19.44 -6.10
N ARG A 22 9.68 19.26 -5.03
CA ARG A 22 10.34 17.97 -4.77
C ARG A 22 9.33 16.85 -4.53
N ALA A 23 8.27 17.11 -3.77
CA ALA A 23 7.22 16.12 -3.57
C ALA A 23 6.60 15.69 -4.90
N GLN A 24 6.27 16.65 -5.76
CA GLN A 24 5.70 16.38 -7.08
C GLN A 24 6.66 15.56 -7.96
N ASP A 25 7.96 15.88 -7.96
CA ASP A 25 8.97 15.10 -8.67
C ASP A 25 9.11 13.67 -8.13
N MET A 26 9.01 13.48 -6.81
CA MET A 26 9.00 12.14 -6.20
C MET A 26 7.77 11.33 -6.64
N PHE A 27 6.59 11.95 -6.71
CA PHE A 27 5.36 11.28 -7.15
C PHE A 27 5.31 11.06 -8.66
N ASN A 28 5.97 11.91 -9.45
CA ASN A 28 6.13 11.75 -10.89
C ASN A 28 7.15 10.65 -11.26
N ASN A 29 8.10 10.34 -10.38
CA ASN A 29 9.04 9.25 -10.62
C ASN A 29 8.50 7.94 -10.04
N CYS A 30 8.00 7.06 -10.92
CA CYS A 30 7.42 5.77 -10.50
C CYS A 30 8.40 4.92 -9.69
N ALA A 31 9.70 4.96 -9.98
CA ALA A 31 10.69 4.21 -9.20
C ALA A 31 10.80 4.75 -7.76
N VAL A 32 10.88 6.07 -7.61
CA VAL A 32 10.96 6.72 -6.29
C VAL A 32 9.66 6.52 -5.51
N ARG A 33 8.50 6.74 -6.14
CA ARG A 33 7.18 6.52 -5.54
C ARG A 33 7.00 5.08 -5.06
N THR A 34 7.44 4.11 -5.86
CA THR A 34 7.41 2.66 -5.52
C THR A 34 8.32 2.33 -4.34
N VAL A 35 9.54 2.87 -4.30
CA VAL A 35 10.47 2.63 -3.18
C VAL A 35 9.94 3.24 -1.90
N MET A 36 9.47 4.50 -1.96
CA MET A 36 8.94 5.20 -0.80
C MET A 36 7.69 4.51 -0.23
N SER A 37 6.76 4.10 -1.09
CA SER A 37 5.57 3.32 -0.67
C SER A 37 5.95 1.96 -0.12
N GLY A 38 6.96 1.29 -0.68
CA GLY A 38 7.51 0.05 -0.14
C GLY A 38 8.11 0.22 1.26
N VAL A 39 8.85 1.31 1.51
CA VAL A 39 9.40 1.64 2.83
C VAL A 39 8.28 1.93 3.83
N MET A 40 7.30 2.74 3.43
CA MET A 40 6.15 3.09 4.28
C MET A 40 5.32 1.86 4.62
N GLY A 41 5.04 1.00 3.63
CA GLY A 41 4.39 -0.29 3.83
C GLY A 41 5.21 -1.21 4.73
N GLY A 42 6.52 -1.31 4.53
CA GLY A 42 7.42 -2.07 5.38
C GLY A 42 7.37 -1.63 6.85
N GLY A 43 7.39 -0.33 7.10
CA GLY A 43 7.23 0.25 8.45
C GLY A 43 5.91 -0.15 9.10
N MET A 44 4.80 -0.03 8.36
CA MET A 44 3.48 -0.49 8.82
C MET A 44 3.48 -2.00 9.12
N GLY A 45 4.14 -2.80 8.27
CA GLY A 45 4.26 -4.25 8.46
C GLY A 45 5.09 -4.63 9.70
N VAL A 46 6.11 -3.84 10.06
CA VAL A 46 6.86 -4.04 11.31
C VAL A 46 5.94 -3.82 12.51
N LEU A 47 5.19 -2.72 12.53
CA LEU A 47 4.25 -2.38 13.60
C LEU A 47 3.14 -3.42 13.72
N MET A 48 2.53 -3.82 12.61
CA MET A 48 1.49 -4.84 12.61
C MET A 48 2.01 -6.21 13.03
N GLY A 49 3.19 -6.62 12.55
CA GLY A 49 3.77 -7.90 12.94
C GLY A 49 4.28 -7.92 14.38
N ALA A 50 4.72 -6.78 14.91
CA ALA A 50 5.03 -6.59 16.33
C ALA A 50 3.76 -6.76 17.19
N LEU A 51 2.67 -6.10 16.80
CA LEU A 51 1.38 -6.19 17.51
C LEU A 51 0.83 -7.62 17.50
N PHE A 52 0.74 -8.25 16.33
CA PHE A 52 0.26 -9.63 16.23
C PHE A 52 1.20 -10.62 16.91
N GLY A 53 2.51 -10.42 16.81
CA GLY A 53 3.49 -11.24 17.53
C GLY A 53 3.39 -11.11 19.06
N ALA A 54 2.95 -9.96 19.58
CA ALA A 54 2.69 -9.78 21.00
C ALA A 54 1.37 -10.43 21.46
N LEU A 55 0.36 -10.47 20.59
CA LEU A 55 -0.94 -11.12 20.85
C LEU A 55 -0.87 -12.65 20.80
N GLU A 56 0.05 -13.20 20.01
CA GLU A 56 0.31 -14.65 19.91
C GLU A 56 1.12 -15.13 21.14
N VAL A 57 0.53 -15.10 22.35
CA VAL A 57 1.14 -15.65 23.57
C VAL A 57 0.86 -17.15 23.64
N PRO A 58 1.88 -18.04 23.54
CA PRO A 58 1.65 -19.47 23.70
C PRO A 58 1.33 -19.82 25.16
N LEU A 59 0.20 -20.49 25.40
CA LEU A 59 -0.24 -20.95 26.73
C LEU A 59 0.64 -22.08 27.31
N GLN A 60 1.72 -22.46 26.63
CA GLN A 60 2.58 -23.59 27.00
C GLN A 60 3.87 -23.08 27.65
N THR A 61 3.72 -22.26 28.68
CA THR A 61 4.81 -21.50 29.30
C THR A 61 4.96 -21.77 30.81
N ASP A 62 4.46 -22.91 31.30
CA ASP A 62 4.56 -23.26 32.74
C ASP A 62 5.94 -23.80 33.19
N THR A 63 6.89 -24.07 32.28
CA THR A 63 8.18 -24.69 32.65
C THR A 63 9.44 -23.90 32.30
N MET A 64 9.34 -22.68 31.74
CA MET A 64 10.52 -21.89 31.39
C MET A 64 10.73 -20.69 32.32
N THR A 65 12.01 -20.34 32.54
CA THR A 65 12.43 -19.15 33.28
C THR A 65 11.96 -17.87 32.57
N THR A 66 11.61 -16.81 33.32
CA THR A 66 11.13 -15.51 32.80
C THR A 66 12.00 -14.93 31.68
N LYS A 67 13.31 -15.15 31.71
CA LYS A 67 14.25 -14.74 30.65
C LYS A 67 14.08 -15.54 29.35
N GLN A 68 13.81 -16.84 29.45
CA GLN A 68 13.59 -17.71 28.29
C GLN A 68 12.27 -17.38 27.59
N HIS A 69 11.22 -17.08 28.36
CA HIS A 69 9.93 -16.61 27.84
C HIS A 69 10.07 -15.31 27.06
N PHE A 70 10.78 -14.34 27.63
CA PHE A 70 11.00 -13.06 26.96
C PHE A 70 11.81 -13.22 25.66
N ILE A 71 12.88 -14.02 25.68
CA ILE A 71 13.70 -14.27 24.47
C ILE A 71 12.90 -15.02 23.41
N TYR A 72 12.08 -16.00 23.80
CA TYR A 72 11.23 -16.74 22.88
C TYR A 72 10.17 -15.84 22.26
N GLN A 73 9.49 -15.02 23.09
CA GLN A 73 8.49 -14.07 22.63
C GLN A 73 9.09 -13.01 21.71
N ALA A 74 10.24 -12.44 22.06
CA ALA A 74 10.96 -11.49 21.21
C ALA A 74 11.37 -12.13 19.86
N ARG A 75 11.78 -13.40 19.85
CA ARG A 75 12.14 -14.13 18.63
C ARG A 75 10.92 -14.45 17.76
N ALA A 76 9.82 -14.87 18.36
CA ALA A 76 8.56 -15.13 17.67
C ALA A 76 8.00 -13.84 17.06
N MET A 77 7.94 -12.77 17.84
CA MET A 77 7.57 -11.43 17.41
C MET A 77 8.46 -10.92 16.28
N GLY A 78 9.78 -11.07 16.40
CA GLY A 78 10.73 -10.68 15.36
C GLY A 78 10.55 -11.46 14.06
N SER A 79 10.30 -12.77 14.15
CA SER A 79 10.02 -13.62 12.98
C SER A 79 8.73 -13.17 12.26
N LYS A 80 7.66 -12.95 13.02
CA LYS A 80 6.38 -12.48 12.49
C LYS A 80 6.50 -11.10 11.86
N SER A 81 7.13 -10.16 12.57
CA SER A 81 7.41 -8.80 12.10
C SER A 81 8.19 -8.81 10.78
N LYS A 82 9.21 -9.66 10.64
CA LYS A 82 9.96 -9.80 9.38
C LYS A 82 9.08 -10.25 8.21
N SER A 83 8.21 -11.24 8.44
CA SER A 83 7.29 -11.73 7.41
C SER A 83 6.27 -10.66 7.00
N MET A 84 5.70 -9.95 7.98
CA MET A 84 4.71 -8.89 7.75
C MET A 84 5.33 -7.68 7.06
N MET A 85 6.50 -7.23 7.51
CA MET A 85 7.29 -6.19 6.84
C MET A 85 7.46 -6.52 5.35
N LYS A 86 7.89 -7.75 5.02
CA LYS A 86 8.06 -8.15 3.61
C LYS A 86 6.75 -8.13 2.84
N ALA A 87 5.67 -8.62 3.42
CA ALA A 87 4.35 -8.65 2.77
C ALA A 87 3.85 -7.23 2.49
N PHE A 88 3.86 -6.34 3.48
CA PHE A 88 3.38 -4.96 3.33
C PHE A 88 4.30 -4.09 2.46
N ALA A 89 5.62 -4.30 2.52
CA ALA A 89 6.55 -3.62 1.63
C ALA A 89 6.30 -3.99 0.16
N VAL A 90 6.13 -5.28 -0.14
CA VAL A 90 5.83 -5.73 -1.50
C VAL A 90 4.44 -5.27 -1.94
N MET A 91 3.43 -5.37 -1.08
CA MET A 91 2.08 -4.86 -1.37
C MET A 91 2.11 -3.38 -1.74
N GLY A 92 2.72 -2.53 -0.90
CA GLY A 92 2.81 -1.09 -1.13
C GLY A 92 3.58 -0.74 -2.40
N ALA A 93 4.69 -1.43 -2.65
CA ALA A 93 5.50 -1.23 -3.86
C ALA A 93 4.72 -1.59 -5.14
N ILE A 94 4.05 -2.75 -5.18
CA ILE A 94 3.30 -3.17 -6.38
C ILE A 94 2.13 -2.22 -6.60
N PHE A 95 1.36 -1.90 -5.56
CA PHE A 95 0.21 -1.02 -5.67
C PHE A 95 0.61 0.34 -6.24
N SER A 96 1.56 1.02 -5.60
CA SER A 96 1.97 2.35 -6.03
C SER A 96 2.69 2.36 -7.38
N GLY A 97 3.46 1.31 -7.69
CA GLY A 97 4.15 1.19 -8.97
C GLY A 97 3.17 0.99 -10.12
N VAL A 98 2.17 0.13 -9.95
CA VAL A 98 1.13 -0.09 -10.96
C VAL A 98 0.29 1.17 -11.14
N GLU A 99 -0.13 1.84 -10.07
CA GLU A 99 -0.83 3.12 -10.17
C GLU A 99 -0.03 4.13 -10.98
N CYS A 100 1.25 4.35 -10.64
CA CYS A 100 2.07 5.33 -11.34
C CYS A 100 2.27 4.99 -12.83
N VAL A 101 2.50 3.72 -13.16
CA VAL A 101 2.66 3.29 -14.55
C VAL A 101 1.37 3.47 -15.34
N VAL A 102 0.22 3.10 -14.77
CA VAL A 102 -1.08 3.25 -15.44
C VAL A 102 -1.46 4.73 -15.55
N GLU A 103 -1.18 5.53 -14.52
CA GLU A 103 -1.38 6.97 -14.52
C GLU A 103 -0.54 7.64 -15.62
N LYS A 104 0.74 7.29 -15.76
CA LYS A 104 1.57 7.79 -16.87
C LYS A 104 1.09 7.34 -18.24
N ALA A 105 0.58 6.11 -18.35
CA ALA A 105 0.09 5.59 -19.62
C ALA A 105 -1.23 6.24 -20.05
N ARG A 106 -2.14 6.54 -19.11
CA ARG A 106 -3.47 7.11 -19.40
C ARG A 106 -3.56 8.63 -19.26
N ALA A 107 -2.56 9.26 -18.64
CA ALA A 107 -2.53 10.68 -18.30
C ALA A 107 -3.78 11.15 -17.53
N LYS A 108 -4.37 10.26 -16.72
CA LYS A 108 -5.54 10.51 -15.87
C LYS A 108 -5.42 9.74 -14.56
N HIS A 109 -5.91 10.31 -13.48
CA HIS A 109 -5.97 9.69 -12.15
C HIS A 109 -7.44 9.47 -11.77
N ASP A 110 -7.94 8.25 -11.98
CA ASP A 110 -9.34 7.86 -11.74
C ASP A 110 -9.42 6.51 -11.02
N VAL A 111 -10.58 6.18 -10.43
CA VAL A 111 -10.96 4.88 -9.81
C VAL A 111 -10.41 3.66 -10.57
N THR A 112 -10.43 3.70 -11.90
CA THR A 112 -9.99 2.57 -12.72
C THR A 112 -8.49 2.30 -12.57
N ASN A 113 -7.65 3.30 -12.30
CA ASN A 113 -6.22 3.09 -12.00
C ASN A 113 -6.05 2.28 -10.73
N THR A 114 -6.68 2.74 -9.66
CA THR A 114 -6.62 2.14 -8.32
C THR A 114 -7.22 0.75 -8.31
N THR A 115 -8.29 0.53 -9.09
CA THR A 115 -8.91 -0.80 -9.25
C THR A 115 -7.96 -1.77 -9.95
N ILE A 116 -7.29 -1.33 -11.03
CA ILE A 116 -6.29 -2.14 -11.73
C ILE A 116 -5.09 -2.41 -10.82
N ALA A 117 -4.59 -1.39 -10.13
CA ALA A 117 -3.49 -1.51 -9.18
C ALA A 117 -3.84 -2.48 -8.05
N GLY A 118 -5.05 -2.37 -7.49
CA GLY A 118 -5.60 -3.29 -6.50
C GLY A 118 -5.64 -4.73 -7.03
N CYS A 119 -6.24 -4.95 -8.19
CA CYS A 119 -6.30 -6.28 -8.81
C CYS A 119 -4.90 -6.89 -9.04
N VAL A 120 -3.97 -6.13 -9.63
CA VAL A 120 -2.61 -6.62 -9.91
C VAL A 120 -1.87 -6.91 -8.60
N THR A 121 -2.05 -6.08 -7.59
CA THR A 121 -1.44 -6.25 -6.26
C THR A 121 -1.98 -7.50 -5.55
N GLY A 122 -3.30 -7.67 -5.48
CA GLY A 122 -3.93 -8.85 -4.88
C GLY A 122 -3.67 -10.14 -5.66
N GLY A 123 -3.69 -10.07 -6.99
CA GLY A 123 -3.40 -11.19 -7.87
C GLY A 123 -1.94 -11.64 -7.76
N SER A 124 -0.99 -10.69 -7.75
CA SER A 124 0.44 -10.99 -7.65
C SER A 124 0.83 -11.61 -6.31
N LEU A 125 0.27 -11.14 -5.18
CA LEU A 125 0.57 -11.74 -3.89
C LEU A 125 -0.02 -13.15 -3.70
N SER A 126 -1.16 -13.41 -4.32
CA SER A 126 -1.84 -14.71 -4.28
C SER A 126 -1.39 -15.66 -5.38
N ALA A 127 -0.58 -15.21 -6.34
CA ALA A 127 -0.17 -16.00 -7.51
C ALA A 127 0.48 -17.35 -7.14
N ARG A 128 1.30 -17.36 -6.08
CA ARG A 128 1.97 -18.58 -5.58
C ARG A 128 1.02 -19.62 -4.97
N ALA A 129 -0.22 -19.22 -4.62
CA ALA A 129 -1.23 -20.13 -4.08
C ALA A 129 -2.11 -20.74 -5.18
N GLY A 130 -1.81 -20.48 -6.46
CA GLY A 130 -2.51 -21.02 -7.63
C GLY A 130 -3.45 -20.02 -8.31
N PRO A 131 -3.97 -20.36 -9.50
CA PRO A 131 -4.75 -19.44 -10.32
C PRO A 131 -6.08 -19.02 -9.67
N GLN A 132 -6.76 -19.92 -8.96
CA GLN A 132 -7.99 -19.60 -8.24
C GLN A 132 -7.75 -18.57 -7.13
N ALA A 133 -6.68 -18.73 -6.36
CA ALA A 133 -6.28 -17.78 -5.34
C ALA A 133 -5.89 -16.41 -5.94
N ALA A 134 -5.23 -16.41 -7.10
CA ALA A 134 -4.91 -15.18 -7.83
C ALA A 134 -6.17 -14.43 -8.29
N CYS A 135 -7.16 -15.14 -8.83
CA CYS A 135 -8.44 -14.53 -9.23
C CYS A 135 -9.19 -13.95 -8.03
N LEU A 136 -9.29 -14.71 -6.93
CA LEU A 136 -9.92 -14.24 -5.69
C LEU A 136 -9.16 -13.06 -5.10
N GLY A 137 -7.83 -13.09 -5.11
CA GLY A 137 -6.97 -12.00 -4.66
C GLY A 137 -7.17 -10.73 -5.48
N CYS A 138 -7.20 -10.84 -6.81
CA CYS A 138 -7.49 -9.71 -7.69
C CYS A 138 -8.88 -9.13 -7.40
N ALA A 139 -9.92 -9.97 -7.37
CA ALA A 139 -11.29 -9.51 -7.14
C ALA A 139 -11.45 -8.83 -5.78
N GLY A 140 -10.88 -9.43 -4.72
CA GLY A 140 -10.93 -8.88 -3.36
C GLY A 140 -10.22 -7.53 -3.23
N PHE A 141 -8.99 -7.41 -3.74
CA PHE A 141 -8.26 -6.15 -3.67
C PHE A 141 -8.86 -5.07 -4.59
N ALA A 142 -9.35 -5.43 -5.76
CA ALA A 142 -10.06 -4.49 -6.65
C ALA A 142 -11.32 -3.95 -5.97
N ALA A 143 -12.14 -4.81 -5.37
CA ALA A 143 -13.33 -4.41 -4.63
C ALA A 143 -13.00 -3.52 -3.43
N PHE A 144 -11.94 -3.86 -2.67
CA PHE A 144 -11.47 -3.06 -1.55
C PHE A 144 -11.02 -1.66 -2.00
N SER A 145 -10.25 -1.56 -3.09
CA SER A 145 -9.83 -0.27 -3.65
C SER A 145 -11.01 0.62 -4.03
N VAL A 146 -12.03 0.06 -4.71
CA VAL A 146 -13.24 0.81 -5.05
C VAL A 146 -14.01 1.25 -3.80
N ALA A 147 -14.11 0.38 -2.80
CA ALA A 147 -14.80 0.71 -1.55
C ALA A 147 -14.14 1.86 -0.80
N ILE A 148 -12.80 1.90 -0.75
CA ILE A 148 -12.05 2.99 -0.12
C ILE A 148 -12.25 4.30 -0.89
N GLU A 149 -12.19 4.30 -2.21
CA GLU A 149 -12.47 5.52 -2.98
C GLU A 149 -13.89 6.02 -2.77
N LYS A 150 -14.88 5.12 -2.76
CA LYS A 150 -16.26 5.48 -2.45
C LYS A 150 -16.46 6.04 -1.05
N LEU A 151 -15.65 5.59 -0.09
CA LEU A 151 -15.67 6.11 1.28
C LEU A 151 -14.98 7.47 1.40
N LEU A 152 -13.90 7.71 0.65
CA LEU A 152 -13.16 8.97 0.67
C LEU A 152 -13.81 10.08 -0.19
N ASP A 153 -14.59 9.69 -1.19
CA ASP A 153 -15.39 10.61 -2.02
C ASP A 153 -16.71 11.06 -1.34
N HIS A 154 -16.97 10.61 -0.11
CA HIS A 154 -18.16 10.96 0.70
C HIS A 154 -17.76 11.78 1.92
#